data_AF-G7CFY7-F1
#
_entry.id   AF-G7CFY7-F1
#
_cell.length_a   1.000
_cell.length_b   1.000
_cell.length_c   1.000
_cell.angle_alpha   90.00
_cell.angle_beta   90.00
_cell.angle_gamma   90.00
#
_symmetry.space_group_name_H-M   'P 1'
#
loop_
_entity.id
_entity.type
_entity.pdbx_description
1 polymer ?
#
loop_
_entity_poly.entity_id
_entity_poly.type
_entity_poly.pdbx_seq_one_letter_code
_entity_poly.pdbx_strand_id
1 'polypeptide(L)'
;MLQQHFPFQVPTEMGQTSPYRRLRDHGRYVATWGVGMDNGTLGRLRGFYRKLQDQVLEFDPNIPPIPGVSSKGGWRYVPRTADDGDLMIRVNDYTELTDEGRRVWRLPAVMP
;
A
#
# COMPACT_ATOMS: atom_id res chain seq x y z
N MET A 1 1.77 10.98 12.98
CA MET A 1 0.60 11.14 12.09
C MET A 1 0.38 9.90 11.21
N LEU A 2 1.29 9.54 10.29
CA LEU A 2 1.06 8.40 9.36
C LEU A 2 0.81 7.03 10.01
N GLN A 3 1.42 6.75 11.16
CA GLN A 3 1.16 5.50 11.90
C GLN A 3 -0.25 5.41 12.48
N GLN A 4 -0.94 6.54 12.71
CA GLN A 4 -2.25 6.55 13.37
C GLN A 4 -3.39 6.17 12.42
N HIS A 5 -3.18 6.25 11.10
CA HIS A 5 -4.17 5.88 10.09
C HIS A 5 -3.68 4.74 9.19
N PHE A 6 -2.69 3.96 9.65
CA PHE A 6 -2.26 2.79 8.90
C PHE A 6 -3.36 1.73 8.93
N PRO A 7 -3.75 1.14 7.78
CA PRO A 7 -5.04 0.46 7.67
C PRO A 7 -4.98 -1.02 8.06
N PHE A 8 -3.82 -1.52 8.49
CA PHE A 8 -3.59 -2.93 8.75
C PHE A 8 -2.81 -3.14 10.06
N GLN A 9 -3.20 -4.14 10.83
CA GLN A 9 -2.39 -4.66 11.94
C GLN A 9 -1.44 -5.74 11.40
N VAL A 10 -0.23 -5.32 10.99
CA VAL A 10 0.71 -6.21 10.29
C VAL A 10 1.70 -6.84 11.27
N PRO A 11 1.82 -8.17 11.33
CA PRO A 11 2.86 -8.83 12.12
C PRO A 11 4.26 -8.38 11.73
N THR A 12 5.17 -8.31 12.71
CA THR A 12 6.54 -7.79 12.53
C THR A 12 7.27 -8.40 11.33
N GLU A 13 7.14 -9.71 11.11
CA GLU A 13 7.80 -10.41 10.01
C GLU A 13 7.28 -9.95 8.63
N MET A 14 5.96 -9.75 8.51
CA MET A 14 5.32 -9.29 7.28
C MET A 14 5.51 -7.79 7.04
N GLY A 15 5.81 -7.03 8.10
CA GLY A 15 6.14 -5.61 8.05
C GLY A 15 7.54 -5.31 7.48
N GLN A 16 8.34 -6.33 7.15
CA GLN A 16 9.66 -6.15 6.51
C GLN A 16 9.65 -6.45 5.01
N THR A 17 8.46 -6.62 4.42
CA THR A 17 8.30 -7.01 3.02
C THR A 17 8.22 -5.80 2.09
N SER A 18 8.44 -6.03 0.79
CA SER A 18 8.39 -4.96 -0.23
C SER A 18 7.04 -4.23 -0.27
N PRO A 19 5.87 -4.91 -0.24
CA PRO A 19 4.58 -4.23 -0.28
C PRO A 19 4.36 -3.32 0.93
N TYR A 20 4.69 -3.78 2.14
CA TYR A 20 4.58 -2.95 3.33
C TYR A 20 5.48 -1.70 3.27
N ARG A 21 6.73 -1.84 2.80
CA ARG A 21 7.62 -0.69 2.59
C ARG A 21 7.02 0.30 1.59
N ARG A 22 6.39 -0.17 0.50
CA ARG A 22 5.73 0.69 -0.48
C ARG A 22 4.54 1.46 0.10
N LEU A 23 3.75 0.85 0.98
CA LEU A 23 2.69 1.55 1.71
C LEU A 23 3.26 2.67 2.60
N ARG A 24 4.37 2.41 3.29
CA ARG A 24 5.06 3.44 4.09
C ARG A 24 5.62 4.57 3.23
N ASP A 25 6.22 4.24 2.09
CA ASP A 25 6.74 5.22 1.12
C ASP A 25 5.60 6.09 0.57
N HIS A 26 4.47 5.48 0.21
CA HIS A 26 3.26 6.20 -0.21
C HIS A 26 2.75 7.14 0.87
N GLY A 27 2.62 6.64 2.10
CA GLY A 27 2.19 7.46 3.22
C GLY A 27 3.10 8.68 3.41
N ARG A 28 4.43 8.47 3.39
CA ARG A 28 5.40 9.56 3.45
C ARG A 28 5.22 10.55 2.29
N TYR A 29 5.02 10.05 1.07
CA TYR A 29 4.78 10.88 -0.10
C TYR A 29 3.52 11.76 0.07
N VAL A 30 2.40 11.21 0.54
CA VAL A 30 1.17 11.98 0.81
C VAL A 30 1.40 13.06 1.87
N ALA A 31 2.17 12.75 2.91
CA ALA A 31 2.43 13.71 3.99
C ALA A 31 3.40 14.83 3.60
N THR A 32 4.35 14.58 2.69
CA THR A 32 5.40 15.55 2.34
C THR A 32 5.36 16.04 0.90
N TRP A 33 4.41 15.56 0.09
CA TRP A 33 4.39 15.75 -1.37
C TRP A 33 5.71 15.33 -2.05
N GLY A 34 6.38 14.33 -1.50
CA GLY A 34 7.67 13.85 -1.99
C GLY A 34 8.89 14.66 -1.56
N VAL A 35 8.72 15.77 -0.84
CA VAL A 35 9.85 16.56 -0.32
C VAL A 35 10.72 15.69 0.60
N GLY A 36 12.02 15.68 0.32
CA GLY A 36 13.03 14.91 1.05
C GLY A 36 13.09 13.41 0.73
N MET A 37 12.35 12.93 -0.28
CA MET A 37 12.45 11.56 -0.78
C MET A 37 13.45 11.49 -1.95
N ASP A 38 14.29 10.46 -1.98
CA ASP A 38 15.27 10.29 -3.06
C ASP A 38 14.61 9.82 -4.37
N ASN A 39 15.26 10.11 -5.51
CA ASN A 39 14.78 9.75 -6.84
C ASN A 39 14.53 8.25 -7.02
N GLY A 40 15.31 7.39 -6.35
CA GLY A 40 15.14 5.94 -6.40
C GLY A 40 13.84 5.51 -5.73
N THR A 41 13.52 6.08 -4.55
CA THR A 41 12.27 5.83 -3.84
C THR A 41 11.07 6.35 -4.63
N LEU A 42 11.14 7.58 -5.16
CA LEU A 42 10.08 8.13 -6.01
C LEU A 42 9.88 7.31 -7.30
N GLY A 43 10.95 6.86 -7.94
CA GLY A 43 10.89 5.99 -9.12
C GLY A 43 10.23 4.64 -8.84
N ARG A 44 10.55 4.03 -7.70
CA ARG A 44 9.91 2.80 -7.23
C ARG A 44 8.43 2.99 -6.89
N LEU A 45 8.09 4.15 -6.31
CA LEU A 45 6.71 4.50 -5.96
C LEU A 45 5.85 4.73 -7.22
N ARG A 46 6.40 5.39 -8.25
CA ARG A 46 5.78 5.47 -9.59
C ARG A 46 5.47 4.09 -10.16
N GLY A 47 6.43 3.16 -10.09
CA GLY A 47 6.24 1.79 -10.58
C GLY A 47 5.14 1.04 -9.81
N PHE A 48 5.10 1.22 -8.50
CA PHE A 48 4.05 0.68 -7.64
C PHE A 48 2.67 1.23 -8.02
N TYR A 49 2.52 2.55 -8.17
CA TYR A 49 1.25 3.17 -8.58
C TYR A 49 0.78 2.75 -9.97
N ARG A 50 1.70 2.56 -10.94
CA ARG A 50 1.34 2.01 -12.26
C ARG A 50 0.75 0.61 -12.15
N LYS A 51 1.35 -0.26 -11.33
CA LYS A 51 0.83 -1.60 -11.08
C LYS A 51 -0.58 -1.57 -10.46
N LEU A 52 -0.81 -0.59 -9.58
CA LEU A 52 -2.07 -0.44 -8.86
C LEU A 52 -3.19 0.23 -9.68
N GLN A 53 -2.95 0.60 -10.95
CA GLN A 53 -4.04 1.05 -11.83
C GLN A 53 -5.01 -0.12 -12.07
N ASP A 54 -4.48 -1.28 -12.47
CA ASP A 54 -5.28 -2.47 -12.78
C ASP A 54 -5.43 -3.43 -11.58
N GLN A 55 -4.66 -3.21 -10.52
CA GLN A 55 -4.62 -4.08 -9.34
C GLN A 55 -4.80 -3.29 -8.05
N VAL A 56 -5.13 -3.98 -6.97
CA VAL A 56 -5.06 -3.45 -5.60
C VAL A 56 -4.16 -4.33 -4.75
N LEU A 57 -3.57 -3.72 -3.72
CA LEU A 57 -2.79 -4.46 -2.73
C LEU A 57 -3.71 -4.96 -1.62
N GLU A 58 -3.73 -6.26 -1.40
CA GLU A 58 -4.51 -6.87 -0.34
C GLU A 58 -3.60 -7.39 0.77
N PHE A 59 -4.02 -7.17 2.01
CA PHE A 59 -3.44 -7.78 3.19
C PHE A 59 -4.38 -8.83 3.77
N ASP A 60 -3.86 -10.02 4.03
CA ASP A 60 -4.48 -11.05 4.84
C ASP A 60 -3.35 -11.90 5.44
N PRO A 61 -3.22 -11.98 6.78
CA PRO A 61 -2.11 -12.67 7.45
C PRO A 61 -2.03 -14.16 7.10
N ASN A 62 -3.10 -14.77 6.60
CA ASN A 62 -3.13 -16.18 6.19
C ASN A 62 -2.61 -16.41 4.77
N ILE A 63 -2.35 -15.36 3.99
CA ILE A 63 -1.77 -15.50 2.65
C ILE A 63 -0.34 -16.07 2.79
N PRO A 64 -0.03 -17.22 2.17
CA PRO A 64 1.31 -17.78 2.20
C PRO A 64 2.31 -16.88 1.43
N PRO A 65 3.62 -17.05 1.65
CA PRO A 65 4.63 -16.36 0.85
C PRO A 65 4.43 -16.52 -0.65
N ILE A 66 4.47 -15.40 -1.39
CA ILE A 66 4.36 -15.36 -2.85
C ILE A 66 5.69 -14.85 -3.42
N PRO A 67 6.44 -15.68 -4.18
CA PRO A 67 7.68 -15.27 -4.82
C PRO A 67 7.52 -13.99 -5.65
N GLY A 68 8.45 -13.05 -5.49
CA GLY A 68 8.40 -11.75 -6.18
C GLY A 68 7.37 -10.74 -5.64
N VAL A 69 6.54 -11.13 -4.68
CA VAL A 69 5.55 -10.24 -4.04
C VAL A 69 5.86 -10.05 -2.56
N SER A 70 5.80 -11.13 -1.77
CA SER A 70 6.07 -11.11 -0.34
C SER A 70 6.69 -12.44 0.10
N SER A 71 7.95 -12.40 0.49
CA SER A 71 8.70 -13.57 0.96
C SER A 71 8.25 -14.07 2.34
N LYS A 72 7.43 -13.31 3.07
CA LYS A 72 6.93 -13.65 4.40
C LYS A 72 5.40 -13.82 4.44
N GLY A 73 4.75 -13.84 3.28
CA GLY A 73 3.29 -13.94 3.19
C GLY A 73 2.59 -12.62 3.51
N GLY A 74 1.30 -12.68 3.81
CA GLY A 74 0.49 -11.54 4.21
C GLY A 74 -0.02 -10.68 3.05
N TRP A 75 0.70 -10.60 1.94
CA TRP A 75 0.45 -9.62 0.88
C TRP A 75 0.26 -10.28 -0.47
N ARG A 76 -0.73 -9.81 -1.23
CA ARG A 76 -0.91 -10.17 -2.63
C ARG A 76 -1.42 -8.99 -3.45
N TYR A 77 -1.15 -9.03 -4.75
CA TYR A 77 -1.81 -8.15 -5.71
C TYR A 77 -3.00 -8.91 -6.31
N VAL A 78 -4.17 -8.28 -6.32
CA VAL A 78 -5.38 -8.83 -6.92
C VAL A 78 -5.95 -7.86 -7.94
N PRO A 79 -6.68 -8.33 -8.96
CA PRO A 79 -7.38 -7.44 -9.89
C PRO A 79 -8.31 -6.49 -9.14
N ARG A 80 -8.35 -5.23 -9.59
CA ARG A 80 -9.25 -4.21 -9.07
C ARG A 80 -10.70 -4.56 -9.44
N THR A 81 -11.63 -4.32 -8.52
CA THR A 81 -13.08 -4.38 -8.76
C THR A 81 -13.69 -2.98 -8.63
N ALA A 82 -14.96 -2.83 -9.02
CA ALA A 82 -15.67 -1.55 -8.85
C ALA A 82 -15.76 -1.12 -7.38
N ASP A 83 -15.86 -2.08 -6.45
CA ASP A 83 -15.97 -1.83 -5.01
C ASP A 83 -14.69 -1.23 -4.40
N ASP A 84 -13.53 -1.44 -5.05
CA ASP A 84 -12.26 -0.86 -4.61
C ASP A 84 -12.21 0.67 -4.82
N GLY A 85 -13.03 1.22 -5.72
CA GLY A 85 -13.04 2.64 -6.05
C GLY A 85 -11.66 3.16 -6.44
N ASP A 86 -11.24 4.26 -5.79
CA ASP A 86 -9.92 4.90 -5.96
C ASP A 86 -8.86 4.44 -4.94
N LEU A 87 -9.19 3.47 -4.09
CA LEU A 87 -8.27 2.95 -3.09
C LEU A 87 -7.15 2.15 -3.75
N MET A 88 -5.93 2.24 -3.22
CA MET A 88 -4.83 1.37 -3.65
C MET A 88 -4.78 0.04 -2.90
N ILE A 89 -5.62 -0.10 -1.87
CA ILE A 89 -5.71 -1.30 -1.04
C ILE A 89 -7.10 -1.94 -1.16
N ARG A 90 -7.16 -3.28 -1.04
CA ARG A 90 -8.41 -4.02 -0.87
C ARG A 90 -8.86 -3.90 0.58
N VAL A 91 -10.12 -3.52 0.79
CA VAL A 91 -10.76 -3.57 2.11
C VAL A 91 -11.35 -4.96 2.33
N ASN A 92 -10.96 -5.60 3.43
CA ASN A 92 -11.46 -6.91 3.87
C ASN A 92 -11.49 -6.97 5.41
N ASP A 93 -11.70 -8.15 5.98
CA ASP A 93 -11.82 -8.37 7.44
C ASP A 93 -10.55 -8.01 8.23
N TYR A 94 -9.40 -7.83 7.56
CA TYR A 94 -8.12 -7.46 8.17
C TYR A 94 -7.77 -5.98 7.96
N THR A 95 -8.72 -5.18 7.48
CA THR A 95 -8.54 -3.77 7.16
C THR A 95 -9.33 -2.87 8.09
N GLU A 96 -8.64 -2.02 8.85
CA GLU A 96 -9.22 -0.98 9.71
C GLU A 96 -9.07 0.38 9.03
N LEU A 97 -10.04 0.73 8.17
CA LEU A 97 -9.96 1.96 7.36
C LEU A 97 -10.82 3.09 7.94
N THR A 98 -10.16 4.03 8.63
CA THR A 98 -10.79 5.29 9.08
C THR A 98 -11.10 6.23 7.91
N ASP A 99 -12.00 7.20 8.09
CA ASP A 99 -12.33 8.19 7.04
C ASP A 99 -11.11 9.01 6.60
N GLU A 100 -10.19 9.32 7.52
CA GLU A 100 -8.93 9.95 7.17
C GLU A 100 -7.99 9.00 6.44
N GLY A 101 -7.92 7.73 6.87
CA GLY A 101 -7.22 6.68 6.14
C GLY A 101 -7.73 6.54 4.71
N ARG A 102 -9.05 6.62 4.47
CA ARG A 102 -9.63 6.61 3.12
C ARG A 102 -9.07 7.72 2.24
N ARG A 103 -8.72 8.88 2.78
CA ARG A 103 -8.12 9.97 1.99
C ARG A 103 -6.64 9.71 1.69
N VAL A 104 -5.93 9.10 2.65
CA VAL A 104 -4.50 8.77 2.50
C VAL A 104 -4.32 7.65 1.48
N TRP A 105 -5.01 6.51 1.63
CA TRP A 105 -4.76 5.27 0.89
C TRP A 105 -5.42 5.20 -0.48
N ARG A 106 -5.55 6.35 -1.15
CA ARG A 106 -6.00 6.46 -2.54
C ARG A 106 -4.80 6.51 -3.47
N LEU A 107 -5.03 6.11 -4.71
CA LEU A 107 -4.07 6.45 -5.77
C LEU A 107 -3.95 7.98 -5.86
N PRO A 108 -2.73 8.54 -5.81
CA PRO A 108 -2.56 9.98 -5.94
C PRO A 108 -2.92 10.42 -7.36
N ALA A 109 -3.63 11.54 -7.48
CA ALA A 109 -4.01 12.11 -8.78
C ALA A 109 -2.79 12.58 -9.60
N VAL A 110 -1.70 12.96 -8.91
CA VAL A 110 -0.43 13.33 -9.52
C VAL A 110 0.63 12.33 -9.08
N MET A 111 1.31 11.74 -10.06
CA MET A 111 2.39 10.80 -9.82
C MET A 111 3.68 11.57 -9.45
N PRO A 112 4.51 11.02 -8.54
CA PRO A 112 5.82 11.60 -8.21
C PRO A 112 6.77 11.66 -9.40
#